data_AF-A0A1A6HNB4-F1
#
_entry.id   AF-A0A1A6HNB4-F1
#
_cell.length_a   1.000
_cell.length_b   1.000
_cell.length_c   1.000
_cell.angle_alpha   90.00
_cell.angle_beta   90.00
_cell.angle_gamma   90.00
#
_symmetry.space_group_name_H-M   'P 1'
#
loop_
_entity.id
_entity.type
_entity.pdbx_description
1 polymer ?
#
loop_
_entity_poly.entity_id
_entity_poly.type
_entity_poly.pdbx_seq_one_letter_code
_entity_poly.pdbx_strand_id
1 'polypeptide(L)'
;MLRVLRGLRGVALHTSWSAWTSTSGQAGHPCLPNTAIADEGVPELSVPAMATPWRCALLMMILASQVVTLVKCLEEDDVPEEWLLLHVVQGQIGAGNYSYLRLNHGGKIILRMQSLRGDADLYVSDSTLHPSFDEYELQSVTCGQDVVSIPAHFQRPVGIGIYGHPSHHESDFEMRVYSDRTVDQYPFGEAAYSADPTGASQNQAYAPEEAAQEEESVLWTILISILKLVLEILF
;
A
#
# COMPACT_ATOMS: atom_id res chain seq x y z
N MET A 1 21.48 43.57 3.54
CA MET A 1 22.91 43.73 3.18
C MET A 1 23.72 43.77 4.47
N LEU A 2 24.15 42.61 4.99
CA LEU A 2 25.22 42.53 5.97
C LEU A 2 25.88 41.15 5.84
N ARG A 3 27.18 41.18 5.51
CA ARG A 3 28.08 40.06 5.26
C ARG A 3 29.12 40.08 6.39
N VAL A 4 29.36 38.96 7.06
CA VAL A 4 30.60 38.65 7.80
C VAL A 4 30.79 37.13 7.66
N LEU A 5 31.54 36.65 6.66
CA LEU A 5 32.96 36.19 6.70
C LEU A 5 33.25 35.19 7.82
N ARG A 6 33.28 33.88 7.50
CA ARG A 6 34.46 33.02 7.20
C ARG A 6 35.31 32.66 8.43
N GLY A 7 35.25 31.38 8.80
CA GLY A 7 36.27 30.63 9.54
C GLY A 7 36.52 29.29 8.83
N LEU A 8 37.78 29.00 8.54
CA LEU A 8 38.30 27.96 7.63
C LEU A 8 39.19 26.97 8.41
N ARG A 9 39.32 25.75 7.88
CA ARG A 9 40.32 24.67 8.12
C ARG A 9 40.02 23.70 9.28
N GLY A 10 40.11 22.38 9.13
CA GLY A 10 40.47 21.55 7.97
C GLY A 10 40.96 20.16 8.37
N VAL A 11 40.93 19.23 7.39
CA VAL A 11 41.90 18.11 7.14
C VAL A 11 41.86 16.95 8.18
N ALA A 12 41.89 15.64 7.88
CA ALA A 12 42.26 14.81 6.73
C ALA A 12 41.66 13.38 6.85
N LEU A 13 41.42 12.77 5.67
CA LEU A 13 41.78 11.41 5.23
C LEU A 13 41.80 10.24 6.23
N HIS A 14 41.05 9.17 5.95
CA HIS A 14 41.67 7.91 5.53
C HIS A 14 40.64 7.00 4.82
N THR A 15 40.98 6.62 3.60
CA THR A 15 40.41 5.49 2.86
C THR A 15 40.77 4.18 3.57
N SER A 16 40.03 3.07 3.37
CA SER A 16 40.62 1.78 2.96
C SER A 16 39.85 0.49 3.37
N TRP A 17 39.26 -0.19 2.36
CA TRP A 17 39.18 -1.66 2.13
C TRP A 17 38.24 -2.50 3.05
N SER A 18 37.71 -3.68 2.68
CA SER A 18 38.02 -4.66 1.62
C SER A 18 36.80 -5.56 1.34
N ALA A 19 36.64 -5.97 0.09
CA ALA A 19 35.82 -7.11 -0.33
C ALA A 19 36.42 -8.44 0.18
N TRP A 20 35.57 -9.42 0.45
CA TRP A 20 35.97 -10.81 0.66
C TRP A 20 35.37 -11.70 -0.43
N THR A 21 36.23 -12.25 -1.26
CA THR A 21 35.99 -13.46 -2.05
C THR A 21 36.63 -14.64 -1.31
N SER A 22 35.88 -15.73 -1.11
CA SER A 22 36.44 -16.98 -0.60
C SER A 22 36.51 -18.01 -1.72
N THR A 23 37.73 -18.44 -2.05
CA THR A 23 38.04 -19.62 -2.86
C THR A 23 39.25 -20.31 -2.24
N SER A 24 39.18 -21.65 -2.08
CA SER A 24 40.25 -22.67 -1.95
C SER A 24 39.78 -23.77 -0.97
N GLY A 25 40.13 -25.06 -1.10
CA GLY A 25 41.07 -25.80 -1.96
C GLY A 25 40.54 -27.24 -2.21
N GLN A 26 41.00 -27.98 -3.23
CA GLN A 26 42.21 -28.83 -3.28
C GLN A 26 42.34 -29.78 -2.06
N ALA A 27 42.75 -31.05 -2.14
CA ALA A 27 43.10 -32.03 -3.18
C ALA A 27 43.37 -33.36 -2.43
N GLY A 28 43.33 -34.53 -3.09
CA GLY A 28 43.81 -35.78 -2.47
C GLY A 28 43.51 -37.07 -3.23
N HIS A 29 44.52 -37.54 -3.99
CA HIS A 29 44.66 -38.84 -4.69
C HIS A 29 44.78 -40.06 -3.71
N PRO A 30 45.18 -41.28 -4.15
CA PRO A 30 44.54 -42.27 -5.03
C PRO A 30 44.57 -43.71 -4.41
N CYS A 31 44.02 -44.74 -5.07
CA CYS A 31 44.65 -46.08 -5.26
C CYS A 31 43.68 -47.12 -5.89
N LEU A 32 44.18 -47.76 -6.95
CA LEU A 32 43.68 -48.93 -7.71
C LEU A 32 43.97 -50.26 -6.95
N PRO A 33 43.79 -51.48 -7.52
CA PRO A 33 42.77 -52.04 -8.44
C PRO A 33 42.22 -53.41 -7.95
N ASN A 34 41.28 -54.04 -8.68
CA ASN A 34 41.38 -55.47 -9.02
C ASN A 34 40.44 -55.88 -10.18
N THR A 35 41.06 -56.54 -11.16
CA THR A 35 40.59 -57.52 -12.19
C THR A 35 39.59 -58.56 -11.64
N ALA A 36 38.71 -59.28 -12.37
CA ALA A 36 38.68 -59.73 -13.76
C ALA A 36 37.33 -60.44 -14.13
N ILE A 37 36.96 -60.40 -15.43
CA ILE A 37 36.48 -61.50 -16.34
C ILE A 37 35.03 -62.04 -16.33
N ALA A 38 34.58 -62.31 -17.59
CA ALA A 38 33.47 -63.11 -18.17
C ALA A 38 32.12 -62.37 -18.37
N ASP A 39 31.59 -62.12 -19.59
CA ASP A 39 31.25 -62.91 -20.80
C ASP A 39 29.73 -63.23 -20.87
N GLU A 40 29.21 -63.23 -22.11
CA GLU A 40 27.85 -63.59 -22.59
C GLU A 40 26.72 -62.53 -22.63
N GLY A 41 26.51 -61.95 -23.82
CA GLY A 41 25.32 -62.20 -24.68
C GLY A 41 23.90 -61.72 -24.29
N VAL A 42 23.44 -60.66 -25.01
CA VAL A 42 22.07 -60.42 -25.58
C VAL A 42 20.93 -59.98 -24.62
N PRO A 43 19.88 -59.20 -25.04
CA PRO A 43 19.69 -58.29 -26.18
C PRO A 43 19.50 -56.81 -25.76
N GLU A 44 19.65 -55.94 -26.77
CA GLU A 44 19.29 -54.54 -26.76
C GLU A 44 17.78 -54.34 -26.47
N LEU A 45 17.44 -53.82 -25.29
CA LEU A 45 16.11 -53.32 -24.97
C LEU A 45 16.14 -51.79 -25.15
N SER A 46 15.44 -51.32 -26.17
CA SER A 46 15.22 -49.89 -26.42
C SER A 46 14.63 -49.22 -25.20
N VAL A 47 15.43 -48.39 -24.53
CA VAL A 47 14.94 -47.50 -23.47
C VAL A 47 14.20 -46.36 -24.15
N PRO A 48 12.88 -46.19 -23.96
CA PRO A 48 12.22 -44.97 -24.40
C PRO A 48 12.86 -43.81 -23.63
N ALA A 49 13.35 -42.82 -24.36
CA ALA A 49 13.83 -41.57 -23.78
C ALA A 49 12.74 -41.03 -22.84
N MET A 50 12.95 -41.14 -21.53
CA MET A 50 12.12 -40.46 -20.54
C MET A 50 12.32 -38.97 -20.76
N ALA A 51 11.40 -38.41 -21.55
CA ALA A 51 11.21 -36.99 -21.70
C ALA A 51 11.24 -36.36 -20.31
N THR A 52 12.24 -35.52 -20.08
CA THR A 52 12.59 -34.88 -18.81
C THR A 52 11.36 -34.28 -18.12
N PRO A 53 10.71 -35.01 -17.18
CA PRO A 53 9.47 -34.56 -16.55
C PRO A 53 9.73 -33.37 -15.63
N TRP A 54 10.95 -33.33 -15.10
CA TRP A 54 11.46 -32.25 -14.27
C TRP A 54 11.42 -30.92 -14.99
N ARG A 55 11.88 -30.83 -16.25
CA ARG A 55 12.02 -29.54 -16.93
C ARG A 55 10.68 -28.85 -17.13
N CYS A 56 9.64 -29.62 -17.48
CA CYS A 56 8.27 -29.13 -17.57
C CYS A 56 7.70 -28.79 -16.19
N ALA A 57 7.94 -29.63 -15.17
CA ALA A 57 7.49 -29.33 -13.80
C ALA A 57 8.14 -28.04 -13.25
N LEU A 58 9.43 -27.82 -13.52
CA LEU A 58 10.16 -26.62 -13.11
C LEU A 58 9.63 -25.38 -13.84
N LEU A 59 9.37 -25.46 -15.15
CA LEU A 59 8.74 -24.39 -15.91
C LEU A 59 7.33 -24.07 -15.39
N MET A 60 6.53 -25.08 -15.08
CA MET A 60 5.19 -24.89 -14.51
C MET A 60 5.24 -24.29 -13.10
N MET A 61 6.23 -24.67 -12.27
CA MET A 61 6.45 -24.06 -10.97
C MET A 61 6.92 -22.61 -11.08
N ILE A 62 7.78 -22.29 -12.05
CA ILE A 62 8.20 -20.92 -12.32
C ILE A 62 7.00 -20.09 -12.82
N LEU A 63 6.22 -20.61 -13.78
CA LEU A 63 5.02 -19.92 -14.27
C LEU A 63 3.98 -19.73 -13.17
N ALA A 64 3.71 -20.76 -12.36
CA ALA A 64 2.82 -20.65 -11.21
C ALA A 64 3.36 -19.64 -10.18
N SER A 65 4.67 -19.59 -9.94
CA SER A 65 5.28 -18.58 -9.06
C SER A 65 5.16 -17.17 -9.63
N GLN A 66 5.32 -16.97 -10.95
CA GLN A 66 5.12 -15.66 -11.57
C GLN A 66 3.65 -15.22 -11.47
N VAL A 67 2.70 -16.15 -11.63
CA VAL A 67 1.27 -15.89 -11.45
C VAL A 67 0.95 -15.54 -9.99
N VAL A 68 1.51 -16.26 -9.01
CA VAL A 68 1.31 -15.95 -7.58
C VAL A 68 1.92 -14.59 -7.21
N THR A 69 3.09 -14.25 -7.74
CA THR A 69 3.71 -12.92 -7.53
C THR A 69 2.87 -11.82 -8.18
N LEU A 70 2.34 -12.05 -9.39
CA LEU A 70 1.47 -11.09 -10.08
C LEU A 70 0.13 -10.89 -9.35
N VAL A 71 -0.44 -11.95 -8.80
CA VAL A 71 -1.67 -11.90 -7.99
C VAL A 71 -1.46 -11.13 -6.69
N LYS A 72 -0.29 -11.25 -6.05
CA LYS A 72 0.06 -10.44 -4.86
C LYS A 72 0.21 -8.95 -5.18
N CYS A 73 0.62 -8.59 -6.38
CA CYS A 73 0.64 -7.17 -6.81
C CYS A 73 -0.77 -6.62 -7.12
N LEU A 74 -1.75 -7.51 -7.28
CA LEU A 74 -3.15 -7.19 -7.59
C LEU A 74 -4.05 -7.32 -6.36
N GLU A 75 -3.46 -7.36 -5.15
CA GLU A 75 -4.22 -7.05 -3.94
C GLU A 75 -4.64 -5.59 -4.04
N GLU A 76 -5.85 -5.38 -4.59
CA GLU A 76 -6.63 -4.20 -4.30
C GLU A 76 -6.65 -4.06 -2.78
N ASP A 77 -6.08 -2.96 -2.28
CA ASP A 77 -6.33 -2.49 -0.93
C ASP A 77 -7.83 -2.61 -0.69
N ASP A 78 -8.25 -3.44 0.26
CA ASP A 78 -9.65 -3.53 0.68
C ASP A 78 -10.01 -2.18 1.34
N VAL A 79 -10.45 -1.25 0.50
CA VAL A 79 -10.90 0.09 0.87
C VAL A 79 -12.42 0.02 0.96
N PRO A 80 -12.99 0.31 2.14
CA PRO A 80 -14.44 0.33 2.29
C PRO A 80 -15.11 1.28 1.29
N GLU A 81 -16.26 0.89 0.74
CA GLU A 81 -16.99 1.69 -0.27
C GLU A 81 -17.41 3.08 0.25
N GLU A 82 -17.59 3.21 1.57
CA GLU A 82 -17.90 4.47 2.25
C GLU A 82 -16.74 5.49 2.24
N TRP A 83 -15.52 5.08 1.92
CA TRP A 83 -14.35 5.95 1.93
C TRP A 83 -14.16 6.60 0.58
N LEU A 84 -14.26 7.93 0.56
CA LEU A 84 -13.99 8.72 -0.63
C LEU A 84 -12.51 9.11 -0.67
N LEU A 85 -11.77 8.63 -1.67
CA LEU A 85 -10.40 9.07 -1.91
C LEU A 85 -10.39 10.56 -2.29
N LEU A 86 -9.78 11.39 -1.45
CA LEU A 86 -9.64 12.82 -1.68
C LEU A 86 -8.35 13.12 -2.44
N HIS A 87 -7.22 12.58 -1.97
CA HIS A 87 -5.90 12.89 -2.50
C HIS A 87 -4.94 11.71 -2.40
N VAL A 88 -3.98 11.69 -3.33
CA VAL A 88 -2.79 10.83 -3.28
C VAL A 88 -1.58 11.74 -3.25
N VAL A 89 -0.70 11.54 -2.28
CA VAL A 89 0.54 12.29 -2.08
C VAL A 89 1.69 11.31 -2.16
N GLN A 90 2.65 11.57 -3.03
CA GLN A 90 3.89 10.80 -3.10
C GLN A 90 5.06 11.69 -2.71
N GLY A 91 6.07 11.09 -2.09
CA GLY A 91 7.24 11.84 -1.65
C GLY A 91 8.43 10.96 -1.32
N GLN A 92 9.54 11.65 -1.09
CA GLN A 92 10.81 11.07 -0.70
C GLN A 92 11.34 11.86 0.50
N ILE A 93 11.84 11.14 1.51
CA ILE A 93 12.35 11.73 2.75
C ILE A 93 13.69 11.09 3.14
N GLY A 94 14.64 11.92 3.54
CA GLY A 94 15.94 11.45 4.01
C GLY A 94 15.90 10.94 5.45
N ALA A 95 16.87 10.09 5.80
CA ALA A 95 17.08 9.59 7.16
C ALA A 95 17.06 10.71 8.21
N GLY A 96 16.22 10.57 9.23
CA GLY A 96 16.14 11.50 10.36
C GLY A 96 15.50 12.85 10.02
N ASN A 97 14.88 13.00 8.86
CA ASN A 97 14.27 14.25 8.42
C ASN A 97 12.73 14.16 8.35
N TYR A 98 12.08 15.31 8.26
CA TYR A 98 10.62 15.43 8.18
C TYR A 98 10.14 16.09 6.88
N SER A 99 9.01 15.62 6.38
CA SER A 99 8.15 16.34 5.44
C SER A 99 6.83 16.68 6.14
N TYR A 100 6.36 17.92 5.99
CA TYR A 100 5.16 18.40 6.68
C TYR A 100 4.05 18.74 5.70
N LEU A 101 2.85 18.25 6.00
CA LEU A 101 1.63 18.48 5.23
C LEU A 101 0.56 19.10 6.12
N ARG A 102 -0.36 19.84 5.49
CA ARG A 102 -1.48 20.50 6.17
C ARG A 102 -2.80 19.95 5.66
N LEU A 103 -3.61 19.40 6.56
CA LEU A 103 -4.95 18.92 6.25
C LEU A 103 -6.00 19.96 6.69
N ASN A 104 -6.66 20.58 5.71
CA ASN A 104 -7.74 21.54 5.96
C ASN A 104 -9.13 20.90 5.92
N HIS A 105 -9.28 19.73 5.29
CA HIS A 105 -10.59 19.08 5.11
C HIS A 105 -11.18 18.66 6.46
N GLY A 106 -12.42 19.08 6.74
CA GLY A 106 -13.14 18.71 7.96
C GLY A 106 -13.59 17.24 7.97
N GLY A 107 -14.37 16.85 8.99
CA GLY A 107 -14.90 15.49 9.09
C GLY A 107 -13.85 14.44 9.48
N LYS A 108 -14.24 13.16 9.44
CA LYS A 108 -13.36 12.04 9.76
C LYS A 108 -12.52 11.70 8.53
N ILE A 109 -11.19 11.79 8.67
CA ILE A 109 -10.23 11.58 7.58
C ILE A 109 -9.37 10.36 7.89
N ILE A 110 -9.16 9.49 6.91
CA ILE A 110 -8.27 8.36 7.03
C ILE A 110 -7.03 8.61 6.17
N LEU A 111 -5.86 8.56 6.80
CA LEU A 111 -4.58 8.53 6.12
C LEU A 111 -4.14 7.08 6.00
N ARG A 112 -3.89 6.60 4.77
CA ARG A 112 -3.19 5.34 4.51
C ARG A 112 -1.88 5.65 3.82
N MET A 113 -0.77 5.40 4.49
CA MET A 113 0.57 5.58 3.94
C MET A 113 1.23 4.22 3.73
N GLN A 114 1.87 4.06 2.58
CA GLN A 114 2.69 2.91 2.24
C GLN A 114 4.11 3.40 1.99
N SER A 115 5.06 2.85 2.72
CA SER A 115 6.48 2.96 2.38
C SER A 115 6.74 2.10 1.14
N LEU A 116 7.11 2.75 0.02
CA LEU A 116 7.48 2.10 -1.24
C LEU A 116 8.94 1.61 -1.19
N ARG A 117 9.78 2.37 -0.49
CA ARG A 117 11.19 2.05 -0.21
C ARG A 117 11.56 2.65 1.14
N GLY A 118 12.45 1.99 1.87
CA GLY A 118 12.85 2.44 3.19
C GLY A 118 11.73 2.25 4.21
N ASP A 119 11.67 3.15 5.18
CA ASP A 119 10.68 3.15 6.26
C ASP A 119 10.34 4.61 6.59
N ALA A 120 9.12 5.02 6.26
CA ALA A 120 8.58 6.33 6.57
C ALA A 120 7.50 6.17 7.64
N ASP A 121 7.53 7.03 8.65
CA ASP A 121 6.66 6.99 9.82
C ASP A 121 5.71 8.20 9.81
N LEU A 122 4.47 8.02 10.29
CA LEU A 122 3.43 9.05 10.25
C LEU A 122 3.10 9.58 11.65
N TYR A 123 3.10 10.91 11.80
CA TYR A 123 2.73 11.63 13.02
C TYR A 123 1.70 12.72 12.70
N VAL A 124 0.73 12.93 13.58
CA VAL A 124 -0.39 13.85 13.34
C VAL A 124 -0.73 14.62 14.61
N SER A 125 -1.04 15.91 14.47
CA SER A 125 -1.57 16.74 15.57
C SER A 125 -2.48 17.86 15.05
N ASP A 126 -3.50 18.22 15.83
CA ASP A 126 -4.32 19.42 15.63
C ASP A 126 -3.81 20.64 16.43
N SER A 127 -2.89 20.42 17.37
CA SER A 127 -2.29 21.47 18.22
C SER A 127 -1.08 22.15 17.58
N THR A 128 -0.37 21.45 16.69
CA THR A 128 0.83 21.93 15.99
C THR A 128 0.83 21.51 14.52
N LEU A 129 1.43 22.33 13.67
CA LEU A 129 1.62 22.04 12.25
C LEU A 129 2.91 21.27 11.94
N HIS A 130 3.74 21.05 12.96
CA HIS A 130 5.02 20.35 12.83
C HIS A 130 5.12 19.22 13.87
N PRO A 131 4.19 18.24 13.86
CA PRO A 131 4.28 17.11 14.79
C PRO A 131 5.55 16.29 14.55
N SER A 132 6.12 15.75 15.61
CA SER A 132 7.38 15.00 15.59
C SER A 132 7.25 13.71 16.40
N PHE A 133 8.32 12.93 16.51
CA PHE A 133 8.32 11.71 17.31
C PHE A 133 8.15 11.97 18.82
N ASP A 134 8.40 13.20 19.28
CA ASP A 134 8.21 13.62 20.69
C ASP A 134 6.88 14.35 20.93
N GLU A 135 6.29 14.95 19.88
CA GLU A 135 5.12 15.82 19.98
C GLU A 135 4.09 15.46 18.90
N TYR A 136 3.07 14.69 19.27
CA TYR A 136 1.99 14.23 18.40
C TYR A 136 0.75 13.86 19.21
N GLU A 137 -0.39 13.71 18.53
CA GLU A 137 -1.63 13.20 19.13
C GLU A 137 -2.04 11.85 18.55
N LEU A 138 -1.75 11.61 17.27
CA LEU A 138 -1.92 10.32 16.60
C LEU A 138 -0.65 9.95 15.85
N GLN A 139 -0.36 8.66 15.73
CA GLN A 139 0.78 8.16 14.96
C GLN A 139 0.52 6.77 14.39
N SER A 140 1.29 6.41 13.37
CA SER A 140 1.51 5.03 12.92
C SER A 140 2.96 4.92 12.45
N VAL A 141 3.69 3.95 13.02
CA VAL A 141 5.15 3.82 12.90
C VAL A 141 5.54 2.37 12.58
N THR A 142 4.91 1.82 11.55
CA THR A 142 5.05 0.41 11.19
C THR A 142 5.90 0.26 9.93
N CYS A 143 6.68 -0.81 9.83
CA CYS A 143 7.46 -1.11 8.62
C CYS A 143 6.60 -1.65 7.45
N GLY A 144 5.33 -1.26 7.38
CA GLY A 144 4.31 -1.78 6.49
C GLY A 144 3.35 -0.69 6.02
N GLN A 145 2.05 -0.97 6.08
CA GLN A 145 1.02 0.01 5.80
C GLN A 145 0.67 0.77 7.09
N ASP A 146 0.90 2.08 7.07
CA ASP A 146 0.56 2.97 8.16
C ASP A 146 -0.82 3.57 7.98
N VAL A 147 -1.69 3.42 8.99
CA VAL A 147 -3.07 3.90 8.92
C VAL A 147 -3.39 4.75 10.14
N VAL A 148 -3.81 5.99 9.91
CA VAL A 148 -4.25 6.92 10.97
C VAL A 148 -5.65 7.44 10.66
N SER A 149 -6.55 7.32 11.64
CA SER A 149 -7.92 7.83 11.57
C SER A 149 -8.02 9.14 12.35
N ILE A 150 -8.08 10.26 11.63
CA ILE A 150 -8.20 11.61 12.18
C ILE A 150 -9.67 11.90 12.46
N PRO A 151 -10.05 12.16 13.72
CA PRO A 151 -11.45 12.37 14.06
C PRO A 151 -11.95 13.74 13.57
N ALA A 152 -13.27 13.86 13.45
CA ALA A 152 -13.93 15.07 12.97
C ALA A 152 -13.77 16.28 13.91
N HIS A 153 -13.52 16.06 15.20
CA HIS A 153 -13.39 17.13 16.20
C HIS A 153 -12.00 17.77 16.26
N PHE A 154 -11.01 17.20 15.56
CA PHE A 154 -9.65 17.78 15.50
C PHE A 154 -9.70 19.17 14.86
N GLN A 155 -9.07 20.15 15.51
CA GLN A 155 -9.01 21.52 15.02
C GLN A 155 -8.29 21.58 13.67
N ARG A 156 -8.93 22.22 12.68
CA ARG A 156 -8.33 22.40 11.37
C ARG A 156 -7.60 23.74 11.31
N PRO A 157 -6.42 23.82 10.67
CA PRO A 157 -5.73 22.73 9.98
C PRO A 157 -5.00 21.75 10.90
N VAL A 158 -5.09 20.47 10.56
CA VAL A 158 -4.28 19.41 11.20
C VAL A 158 -2.89 19.35 10.55
N GLY A 159 -1.86 19.31 11.38
CA GLY A 159 -0.48 19.06 10.99
C GLY A 159 -0.21 17.57 10.81
N ILE A 160 0.48 17.22 9.73
CA ILE A 160 0.91 15.86 9.43
C ILE A 160 2.43 15.91 9.21
N GLY A 161 3.16 15.13 9.99
CA GLY A 161 4.61 14.95 9.89
C GLY A 161 4.92 13.55 9.38
N ILE A 162 5.71 13.47 8.31
CA ILE A 162 6.20 12.23 7.73
C ILE A 162 7.70 12.18 7.99
N TYR A 163 8.13 11.18 8.76
CA TYR A 163 9.51 11.06 9.22
C TYR A 163 10.23 9.93 8.48
N GLY A 164 11.45 10.18 8.00
CA GLY A 164 12.30 9.12 7.46
C GLY A 164 13.05 8.40 8.57
N HIS A 165 12.78 7.11 8.79
CA HIS A 165 13.44 6.36 9.86
C HIS A 165 14.97 6.28 9.64
N PRO A 166 15.83 6.52 10.65
CA PRO A 166 17.29 6.61 10.47
C PRO A 166 17.99 5.35 9.98
N SER A 167 17.36 4.18 10.08
CA SER A 167 17.93 2.91 9.55
C SER A 167 17.96 2.85 8.02
N HIS A 168 17.20 3.72 7.36
CA HIS A 168 17.15 3.82 5.91
C HIS A 168 17.66 5.19 5.49
N HIS A 169 18.65 5.23 4.59
CA HIS A 169 19.24 6.49 4.14
C HIS A 169 18.20 7.42 3.48
N GLU A 170 17.20 6.81 2.85
CA GLU A 170 16.14 7.47 2.10
C GLU A 170 14.91 6.56 2.11
N SER A 171 13.74 7.16 2.28
CA SER A 171 12.44 6.49 2.27
C SER A 171 11.55 7.15 1.21
N ASP A 172 10.94 6.35 0.35
CA ASP A 172 9.95 6.77 -0.64
C ASP A 172 8.57 6.30 -0.16
N PHE A 173 7.55 7.15 -0.24
CA PHE A 173 6.21 6.83 0.25
C PHE A 173 5.10 7.27 -0.70
N GLU A 174 3.97 6.58 -0.61
CA GLU A 174 2.67 7.02 -1.13
C GLU A 174 1.68 7.10 0.02
N MET A 175 1.02 8.24 0.19
CA MET A 175 -0.05 8.44 1.15
C MET A 175 -1.35 8.77 0.43
N ARG A 176 -2.38 7.95 0.68
CA ARG A 176 -3.75 8.16 0.23
C ARG A 176 -4.57 8.75 1.38
N VAL A 177 -5.31 9.80 1.08
CA VAL A 177 -6.14 10.55 2.02
C VAL A 177 -7.60 10.30 1.67
N TYR A 178 -8.34 9.69 2.58
CA TYR A 178 -9.75 9.35 2.41
C TYR A 178 -10.64 10.16 3.36
N SER A 179 -11.86 10.46 2.93
CA SER A 179 -12.94 10.91 3.83
C SER A 179 -13.85 9.73 4.16
N ASP A 180 -14.10 9.49 5.44
CA ASP A 180 -15.05 8.49 5.90
C ASP A 180 -16.45 9.11 6.04
N ARG A 181 -17.37 8.73 5.13
CA ARG A 181 -18.72 9.31 5.03
C ARG A 181 -19.73 8.68 5.99
N THR A 182 -19.35 7.66 6.75
CA THR A 182 -20.26 7.00 7.71
C THR A 182 -20.65 7.91 8.88
N VAL A 183 -19.82 8.90 9.18
CA VAL A 183 -19.98 9.80 10.34
C VAL A 183 -20.82 11.05 10.01
N ASP A 184 -21.11 11.31 8.74
CA ASP A 184 -22.00 12.41 8.32
C ASP A 184 -23.47 12.18 8.74
N GLN A 185 -23.81 11.00 9.29
CA GLN A 185 -25.16 10.62 9.73
C GLN A 185 -25.49 10.94 11.21
N TYR A 186 -24.72 11.78 11.90
CA TYR A 186 -25.11 12.28 13.23
C TYR A 186 -25.42 13.78 13.21
N PRO A 187 -26.66 14.20 12.94
CA PRO A 187 -27.09 15.57 13.16
C PRO A 187 -27.48 15.70 14.64
N PHE A 188 -26.53 16.05 15.50
CA PHE A 188 -26.89 16.53 16.83
C PHE A 188 -26.23 17.89 17.10
N GLY A 189 -26.82 18.89 16.46
CA GLY A 189 -26.57 20.31 16.69
C GLY A 189 -27.86 21.13 16.66
N GLU A 190 -29.02 20.51 16.86
CA GLU A 190 -30.33 21.16 16.84
C GLU A 190 -31.20 20.68 18.01
N ALA A 191 -30.86 21.13 19.23
CA ALA A 191 -31.76 21.06 20.39
C ALA A 191 -31.34 22.05 21.48
N ALA A 192 -31.45 23.33 21.19
CA ALA A 192 -31.60 24.38 22.21
C ALA A 192 -32.75 25.31 21.80
N TYR A 193 -33.90 24.72 21.49
CA TYR A 193 -35.17 25.43 21.40
C TYR A 193 -36.01 25.01 22.60
N SER A 194 -36.38 26.02 23.36
CA SER A 194 -37.25 26.02 24.52
C SER A 194 -38.45 25.08 24.35
N ALA A 195 -38.64 24.19 25.32
CA ALA A 195 -39.86 23.41 25.45
C ALA A 195 -41.02 24.33 25.87
N ASP A 196 -42.07 24.39 25.05
CA ASP A 196 -43.43 24.71 25.49
C ASP A 196 -44.37 23.62 24.96
N PRO A 197 -45.11 22.88 25.81
CA PRO A 197 -45.89 21.73 25.38
C PRO A 197 -47.37 22.11 25.27
N THR A 198 -47.92 22.18 24.06
CA THR A 198 -49.36 21.97 23.86
C THR A 198 -49.73 21.67 22.40
N GLY A 199 -50.53 20.61 22.19
CA GLY A 199 -51.44 20.55 21.03
C GLY A 199 -51.36 19.31 20.13
N ALA A 200 -52.05 18.26 20.56
CA ALA A 200 -52.77 17.22 19.79
C ALA A 200 -52.66 17.09 18.24
N SER A 201 -52.45 15.83 17.83
CA SER A 201 -53.18 15.04 16.81
C SER A 201 -53.07 15.44 15.31
N GLN A 202 -52.56 14.53 14.46
CA GLN A 202 -53.34 13.69 13.53
C GLN A 202 -52.45 12.85 12.61
N ASN A 203 -52.98 11.68 12.23
CA ASN A 203 -52.46 10.70 11.28
C ASN A 203 -52.16 11.28 9.89
N GLN A 204 -51.13 10.77 9.20
CA GLN A 204 -51.28 10.22 7.84
C GLN A 204 -50.03 9.44 7.40
N ALA A 205 -50.28 8.23 6.91
CA ALA A 205 -49.32 7.40 6.21
C ALA A 205 -48.99 7.99 4.83
N TYR A 206 -47.72 8.02 4.46
CA TYR A 206 -47.27 8.07 3.06
C TYR A 206 -45.93 7.33 2.93
N ALA A 207 -45.91 6.36 2.04
CA ALA A 207 -44.77 5.56 1.63
C ALA A 207 -43.84 6.34 0.68
N PRO A 208 -42.52 6.07 0.66
CA PRO A 208 -41.65 6.46 -0.44
C PRO A 208 -41.17 5.21 -1.20
N GLU A 209 -41.92 4.79 -2.22
CA GLU A 209 -41.54 3.68 -3.12
C GLU A 209 -41.53 4.11 -4.60
N GLU A 210 -41.21 5.38 -4.91
CA GLU A 210 -41.14 5.84 -6.31
C GLU A 210 -39.73 6.24 -6.77
N ALA A 211 -38.73 6.36 -5.90
CA ALA A 211 -37.37 6.70 -6.33
C ALA A 211 -36.61 5.51 -6.93
N ALA A 212 -36.87 4.27 -6.52
CA ALA A 212 -36.12 3.10 -6.98
C ALA A 212 -36.59 2.55 -8.35
N GLN A 213 -37.84 2.82 -8.74
CA GLN A 213 -38.46 2.29 -9.96
C GLN A 213 -38.05 3.06 -11.24
N GLU A 214 -37.66 4.33 -11.09
CA GLU A 214 -37.21 5.15 -12.22
C GLU A 214 -35.77 4.78 -12.65
N GLU A 215 -34.93 4.36 -11.71
CA GLU A 215 -33.51 4.07 -11.96
C GLU A 215 -33.31 2.73 -12.69
N GLU A 216 -34.15 1.74 -12.40
CA GLU A 216 -34.11 0.43 -13.07
C GLU A 216 -34.44 0.52 -14.57
N SER A 217 -35.29 1.49 -14.96
CA SER A 217 -35.64 1.74 -16.37
C SER A 217 -34.49 2.41 -17.15
N VAL A 218 -33.72 3.28 -16.49
CA VAL A 218 -32.57 3.96 -17.13
C VAL A 218 -31.41 2.99 -17.34
N LEU A 219 -31.09 2.14 -16.36
CA LEU A 219 -30.01 1.16 -16.48
C LEU A 219 -30.29 0.12 -17.57
N TRP A 220 -31.54 -0.32 -17.70
CA TRP A 220 -31.94 -1.28 -18.72
C TRP A 220 -31.81 -0.72 -20.15
N THR A 221 -32.14 0.55 -20.36
CA THR A 221 -31.99 1.18 -21.69
C THR A 221 -30.52 1.32 -22.08
N ILE A 222 -29.63 1.64 -21.12
CA ILE A 222 -28.19 1.67 -21.33
C ILE A 222 -27.67 0.27 -21.71
N LEU A 223 -28.09 -0.77 -20.99
CA LEU A 223 -27.69 -2.16 -21.25
C LEU A 223 -28.06 -2.61 -22.68
N ILE A 224 -29.29 -2.32 -23.10
CA ILE A 224 -29.75 -2.64 -24.47
C ILE A 224 -28.92 -1.88 -25.51
N SER A 225 -28.57 -0.62 -25.25
CA SER A 225 -27.75 0.18 -26.17
C SER A 225 -26.35 -0.42 -26.36
N ILE A 226 -25.71 -0.88 -25.28
CA ILE A 226 -24.38 -1.49 -25.31
C ILE A 226 -24.43 -2.84 -26.01
N LEU A 227 -25.42 -3.68 -25.69
CA LEU A 227 -25.57 -4.99 -26.31
C LEU A 227 -25.76 -4.88 -27.83
N LYS A 228 -26.52 -3.88 -28.28
CA LYS A 228 -26.73 -3.60 -29.70
C LYS A 228 -25.43 -3.20 -30.41
N LEU A 229 -24.61 -2.37 -29.78
CA LEU A 229 -23.31 -1.96 -30.31
C LEU A 229 -22.34 -3.16 -30.43
N VAL A 230 -22.31 -4.04 -29.43
CA VAL A 230 -21.46 -5.24 -29.47
C VAL A 230 -21.88 -6.18 -30.58
N LEU A 231 -23.19 -6.37 -30.79
CA LEU A 231 -23.71 -7.23 -31.85
C LEU A 231 -23.40 -6.68 -33.25
N GLU A 232 -23.43 -5.36 -33.42
CA GLU A 232 -23.06 -4.66 -34.66
C GLU A 232 -21.57 -4.78 -35.00
N ILE A 233 -20.70 -4.93 -33.99
CA ILE A 233 -19.27 -5.16 -34.22
C ILE A 233 -18.98 -6.63 -34.58
N LEU A 234 -19.80 -7.56 -34.08
CA LEU A 234 -19.59 -8.99 -34.26
C LEU A 234 -20.23 -9.58 -35.53
N PHE A 235 -21.13 -8.86 -36.20
CA PHE A 235 -21.88 -9.35 -37.37
C PHE A 235 -21.96 -8.28 -38.47
#